data_AF-A0A2W7MIL6-F1
#
_entry.id   AF-A0A2W7MIL6-F1
#
_cell.length_a   1.000
_cell.length_b   1.000
_cell.length_c   1.000
_cell.angle_alpha   90.00
_cell.angle_beta   90.00
_cell.angle_gamma   90.00
#
_symmetry.space_group_name_H-M   'P 1'
#
loop_
_entity.id
_entity.type
_entity.pdbx_description
1 polymer ?
#
loop_
_entity_poly.entity_id
_entity_poly.type
_entity_poly.pdbx_seq_one_letter_code
_entity_poly.pdbx_strand_id
1 'polypeptide(L)'
;MQELQKRLTKELQQSMKVKIIHSATWSIPVHSIEVEFKPVKRTKMDVLMKMMLITFQKASVSKAEELSDLLLVEQLFIEDLISIMSRTGLIEKRDGLFKLTDRGMKQLENGIFEEEQDIESKTELYSTSHEAFLSGYIKPASPDEELLEIYRYVKDGYLDEELHFDDDMLIEALQKSDTESDEGDTQTVVSEIISTSELTIDDVPCLEYILYNSEKDIVYARVWNTLLSQWDEKLENQLNEKERMKWRELL
;
A
#
# COMPACT_ATOMS: atom_id res chain seq x y z
N MET A 1 -25.76 -10.15 7.33
CA MET A 1 -26.14 -9.97 5.90
C MET A 1 -27.55 -9.45 5.67
N GLN A 2 -28.61 -10.05 6.24
CA GLN A 2 -30.00 -9.63 5.95
C GLN A 2 -30.33 -8.16 6.27
N GLU A 3 -29.80 -7.63 7.39
CA GLU A 3 -30.00 -6.21 7.73
C GLU A 3 -29.34 -5.26 6.73
N LEU A 4 -28.15 -5.62 6.26
CA LEU A 4 -27.43 -4.86 5.23
C LEU A 4 -28.23 -4.83 3.92
N GLN A 5 -28.74 -5.98 3.45
CA GLN A 5 -29.59 -6.05 2.26
C GLN A 5 -30.85 -5.20 2.40
N LYS A 6 -31.54 -5.25 3.55
CA LYS A 6 -32.71 -4.41 3.83
C LYS A 6 -32.37 -2.92 3.78
N ARG A 7 -31.24 -2.52 4.38
CA ARG A 7 -30.76 -1.14 4.39
C ARG A 7 -30.49 -0.65 2.95
N LEU A 8 -29.72 -1.41 2.18
CA LEU A 8 -29.34 -1.05 0.80
C LEU A 8 -30.56 -1.03 -0.15
N THR A 9 -31.46 -2.01 -0.04
CA THR A 9 -32.71 -2.02 -0.80
C THR A 9 -33.54 -0.77 -0.54
N LYS A 10 -33.66 -0.38 0.74
CA LYS A 10 -34.36 0.85 1.13
C LYS A 10 -33.67 2.10 0.58
N GLU A 11 -32.34 2.16 0.61
CA GLU A 11 -31.53 3.25 0.03
C GLU A 11 -31.78 3.40 -1.48
N LEU A 12 -31.70 2.31 -2.24
CA LEU A 12 -31.87 2.32 -3.69
C LEU A 12 -33.30 2.67 -4.13
N GLN A 13 -34.31 2.29 -3.33
CA GLN A 13 -35.73 2.55 -3.62
C GLN A 13 -36.26 3.89 -3.06
N GLN A 14 -35.40 4.76 -2.49
CA GLN A 14 -35.85 6.09 -2.05
C GLN A 14 -36.35 6.95 -3.21
N SER A 15 -35.82 6.73 -4.41
CA SER A 15 -36.31 7.37 -5.64
C SER A 15 -37.47 6.57 -6.23
N MET A 16 -38.66 7.18 -6.32
CA MET A 16 -39.82 6.54 -6.98
C MET A 16 -39.59 6.19 -8.46
N LYS A 17 -38.53 6.74 -9.06
CA LYS A 17 -38.16 6.56 -10.47
C LYS A 17 -37.24 5.36 -10.70
N VAL A 18 -36.71 4.75 -9.63
CA VAL A 18 -35.79 3.62 -9.71
C VAL A 18 -36.47 2.37 -9.15
N LYS A 19 -36.46 1.29 -9.92
CA LYS A 19 -36.98 -0.02 -9.52
C LYS A 19 -35.87 -1.05 -9.53
N ILE A 20 -35.82 -1.88 -8.50
CA ILE A 20 -34.96 -3.07 -8.47
C ILE A 20 -35.67 -4.17 -9.28
N ILE A 21 -35.02 -4.65 -10.33
CA ILE A 21 -35.53 -5.73 -11.19
C ILE A 21 -35.00 -7.08 -10.72
N HIS A 22 -33.75 -7.10 -10.26
CA HIS A 22 -33.06 -8.30 -9.82
C HIS A 22 -32.09 -7.98 -8.69
N SER A 23 -31.85 -8.95 -7.82
CA SER A 23 -30.85 -8.90 -6.76
C SER A 23 -30.17 -10.25 -6.62
N ALA A 24 -28.85 -10.25 -6.53
CA ALA A 24 -28.04 -11.45 -6.35
C ALA A 24 -26.98 -11.23 -5.27
N THR A 25 -26.46 -12.33 -4.71
CA THR A 25 -25.32 -12.32 -3.79
C THR A 25 -24.31 -13.32 -4.29
N TRP A 26 -23.06 -12.89 -4.43
CA TRP A 26 -21.94 -13.68 -4.93
C TRP A 26 -20.65 -13.26 -4.20
N SER A 27 -19.56 -14.01 -4.32
CA SER A 27 -18.27 -13.67 -3.74
C SER A 27 -17.22 -13.28 -4.78
N ILE A 28 -16.28 -12.43 -4.40
CA ILE A 28 -14.98 -12.31 -5.08
C ILE A 28 -13.90 -13.03 -4.28
N PRO A 29 -12.97 -13.73 -4.94
CA PRO A 29 -11.77 -14.20 -4.27
C PRO A 29 -10.85 -13.00 -3.96
N VAL A 30 -10.37 -12.96 -2.72
CA VAL A 30 -9.36 -12.01 -2.26
C VAL A 30 -8.22 -12.79 -1.61
N HIS A 31 -7.01 -12.55 -2.10
CA HIS A 31 -5.79 -13.20 -1.66
C HIS A 31 -5.17 -12.38 -0.53
N SER A 32 -4.88 -13.03 0.59
CA SER A 32 -4.08 -12.46 1.67
C SER A 32 -2.61 -12.71 1.36
N ILE A 33 -1.87 -11.65 1.07
CA ILE A 33 -0.46 -11.70 0.70
C ILE A 33 0.37 -11.16 1.87
N GLU A 34 1.26 -11.97 2.43
CA GLU A 34 2.29 -11.48 3.33
C GLU A 34 3.42 -10.86 2.51
N VAL A 35 3.74 -9.60 2.81
CA VAL A 35 4.82 -8.83 2.19
C VAL A 35 5.88 -8.59 3.25
N GLU A 36 7.07 -9.14 3.04
CA GLU A 36 8.26 -8.83 3.83
C GLU A 36 8.99 -7.67 3.18
N PHE A 37 9.31 -6.63 3.95
CA PHE A 37 9.94 -5.42 3.44
C PHE A 37 10.94 -4.84 4.44
N LYS A 38 11.88 -4.05 3.92
CA LYS A 38 12.86 -3.32 4.71
C LYS A 38 12.48 -1.84 4.79
N PRO A 39 12.08 -1.32 5.97
CA PRO A 39 11.86 0.10 6.14
C PRO A 39 13.19 0.87 6.30
N VAL A 40 13.15 2.14 5.93
CA VAL A 40 14.16 3.13 6.32
C VAL A 40 13.48 4.32 6.97
N LYS A 41 14.07 4.77 8.07
CA LYS A 41 13.65 5.99 8.75
C LYS A 41 14.40 7.17 8.15
N ARG A 42 13.66 8.08 7.52
CA ARG A 42 14.18 9.30 6.91
C ARG A 42 14.02 10.45 7.89
N THR A 43 15.10 11.18 8.12
CA THR A 43 15.07 12.45 8.86
C THR A 43 15.79 13.54 8.07
N LYS A 44 15.39 14.78 8.27
CA LYS A 44 16.14 15.91 7.71
C LYS A 44 17.51 15.97 8.37
N MET A 45 18.57 15.98 7.57
CA MET A 45 19.93 16.14 8.10
C MET A 45 20.07 17.47 8.83
N ASP A 46 20.64 17.42 10.03
CA ASP A 46 21.04 18.62 10.75
C ASP A 46 22.20 19.34 10.04
N VAL A 47 22.38 20.62 10.38
CA VAL A 47 23.38 21.48 9.73
C VAL A 47 24.80 20.97 9.95
N LEU A 48 25.10 20.43 11.13
CA LEU A 48 26.44 20.00 11.48
C LEU A 48 26.83 18.73 10.71
N MET A 49 25.93 17.74 10.64
CA MET A 49 26.10 16.55 9.81
C MET A 49 26.34 16.93 8.35
N LYS A 50 25.55 17.85 7.78
CA LYS A 50 25.78 18.36 6.42
C LYS A 50 27.17 18.98 6.27
N MET A 51 27.58 19.83 7.21
CA MET A 51 28.90 20.48 7.17
C MET A 51 30.04 19.46 7.24
N MET A 52 29.90 18.41 8.06
CA MET A 52 30.88 17.32 8.13
C MET A 52 30.96 16.55 6.80
N LEU A 53 29.83 16.15 6.22
CA LEU A 53 29.79 15.44 4.93
C LEU A 53 30.37 16.29 3.79
N ILE A 54 30.04 17.59 3.73
CA ILE A 54 30.65 18.54 2.78
C ILE A 54 32.17 18.62 2.98
N THR A 55 32.63 18.59 4.23
CA THR A 55 34.06 18.64 4.54
C THR A 55 34.76 17.37 4.07
N PHE A 56 34.18 16.18 4.28
CA PHE A 56 34.72 14.92 3.75
C PHE A 56 34.73 14.86 2.21
N GLN A 57 33.80 15.58 1.56
CA GLN A 57 33.78 15.73 0.11
C GLN A 57 34.92 16.62 -0.41
N LYS A 58 35.16 17.76 0.25
CA LYS A 58 35.98 18.85 -0.28
C LYS A 58 37.39 18.92 0.30
N ALA A 59 37.62 18.33 1.47
CA ALA A 59 38.89 18.37 2.18
C ALA A 59 39.47 16.97 2.41
N SER A 60 40.75 16.92 2.76
CA SER A 60 41.44 15.70 3.18
C SER A 60 41.47 15.67 4.70
N VAL A 61 40.49 15.01 5.30
CA VAL A 61 40.38 14.87 6.76
C VAL A 61 40.85 13.49 7.18
N SER A 62 41.79 13.42 8.13
CA SER A 62 42.36 12.17 8.63
C SER A 62 41.91 11.83 10.06
N LYS A 63 41.54 12.86 10.84
CA LYS A 63 41.23 12.79 12.27
C LYS A 63 40.05 13.70 12.66
N ALA A 64 39.38 13.36 13.75
CA ALA A 64 38.29 14.16 14.31
C ALA A 64 38.74 15.55 14.78
N GLU A 65 39.96 15.67 15.31
CA GLU A 65 40.57 16.95 15.75
C GLU A 65 40.57 18.01 14.63
N GLU A 66 40.90 17.62 13.40
CA GLU A 66 40.92 18.53 12.23
C GLU A 66 39.51 19.11 11.94
N LEU A 67 38.46 18.31 12.16
CA LEU A 67 37.06 18.73 12.01
C LEU A 67 36.58 19.57 13.19
N SER A 68 36.98 19.20 14.41
CA SER A 68 36.74 19.96 15.63
C SER A 68 37.24 21.40 15.48
N ASP A 69 38.47 21.55 14.98
CA ASP A 69 39.08 22.86 14.74
C ASP A 69 38.40 23.62 13.59
N LEU A 70 38.07 22.94 12.48
CA LEU A 70 37.46 23.57 11.31
C LEU A 70 36.02 24.04 11.59
N LEU A 71 35.24 23.22 12.30
CA LEU A 71 33.83 23.46 12.58
C LEU A 71 33.59 24.17 13.92
N LEU A 72 34.63 24.32 14.74
CA LEU A 72 34.59 24.91 16.09
C LEU A 72 33.60 24.17 17.01
N VAL A 73 33.64 22.83 16.96
CA VAL A 73 32.77 21.93 17.72
C VAL A 73 33.64 21.02 18.58
N GLU A 74 33.15 20.63 19.76
CA GLU A 74 33.86 19.73 20.67
C GLU A 74 34.26 18.40 19.99
N GLN A 75 35.52 18.00 20.16
CA GLN A 75 36.07 16.81 19.52
C GLN A 75 35.29 15.52 19.84
N LEU A 76 34.87 15.31 21.09
CA LEU A 76 34.11 14.12 21.48
C LEU A 76 32.79 14.01 20.72
N PHE A 77 32.16 15.15 20.44
CA PHE A 77 30.91 15.20 19.66
C PHE A 77 31.16 14.88 18.18
N ILE A 78 32.26 15.38 17.61
CA ILE A 78 32.67 15.04 16.24
C ILE A 78 33.00 13.54 16.12
N GLU A 79 33.68 12.96 17.11
CA GLU A 79 33.99 11.53 17.14
C GLU A 79 32.73 10.66 17.15
N ASP A 80 31.72 11.04 17.94
CA ASP A 80 30.43 10.34 17.98
C ASP A 80 29.71 10.40 16.63
N LEU A 81 29.65 11.59 16.00
CA LEU A 81 29.06 11.74 14.67
C LEU A 81 29.83 10.96 13.58
N ILE A 82 31.16 10.94 13.63
CA ILE A 82 31.97 10.11 12.71
C ILE A 82 31.64 8.62 12.90
N SER A 83 31.49 8.17 14.15
CA SER A 83 31.11 6.80 14.46
C SER A 83 29.74 6.44 13.87
N ILE A 84 28.74 7.32 14.06
CA ILE A 84 27.39 7.15 13.51
C ILE A 84 27.42 7.11 11.97
N MET A 85 28.09 8.07 11.33
CA MET A 85 28.17 8.14 9.86
C MET A 85 28.97 6.98 9.26
N SER A 86 29.97 6.46 9.97
CA SER A 86 30.72 5.28 9.54
C SER A 86 29.87 4.01 9.67
N ARG A 87 29.16 3.85 10.79
CA ARG A 87 28.27 2.69 11.03
C ARG A 87 27.10 2.65 10.04
N THR A 88 26.56 3.80 9.69
CA THR A 88 25.48 3.94 8.68
C THR A 88 26.00 3.97 7.25
N GLY A 89 27.32 3.86 7.04
CA GLY A 89 27.93 3.75 5.72
C GLY A 89 27.84 5.04 4.89
N LEU A 90 27.65 6.21 5.50
CA LEU A 90 27.72 7.51 4.81
C LEU A 90 29.16 7.93 4.51
N ILE A 91 30.08 7.53 5.38
CA ILE A 91 31.52 7.75 5.21
C ILE A 91 32.28 6.45 5.43
N GLU A 92 33.48 6.40 4.88
CA GLU A 92 34.42 5.32 5.09
C GLU A 92 35.84 5.88 5.17
N LYS A 93 36.77 5.09 5.73
CA LYS A 93 38.17 5.47 5.82
C LYS A 93 38.96 4.78 4.71
N ARG A 94 39.38 5.53 3.69
CA ARG A 94 40.23 5.07 2.58
C ARG A 94 41.58 5.79 2.62
N ASP A 95 42.67 5.04 2.55
CA ASP A 95 44.05 5.57 2.62
C ASP A 95 44.31 6.48 3.84
N GLY A 96 43.68 6.16 4.97
CA GLY A 96 43.79 6.95 6.20
C GLY A 96 42.96 8.24 6.22
N LEU A 97 42.23 8.56 5.16
CA LEU A 97 41.34 9.72 5.04
C LEU A 97 39.87 9.30 5.11
N PHE A 98 39.05 10.11 5.73
CA PHE A 98 37.60 9.96 5.66
C PHE A 98 37.08 10.47 4.32
N LYS A 99 36.25 9.65 3.67
CA LYS A 99 35.63 9.96 2.38
C LYS A 99 34.16 9.59 2.41
N LEU A 100 33.37 10.35 1.65
CA LEU A 100 31.97 10.03 1.40
C LEU A 100 31.86 8.75 0.58
N THR A 101 30.89 7.91 0.94
CA THR A 101 30.42 6.81 0.09
C THR A 101 29.41 7.31 -0.93
N ASP A 102 29.01 6.47 -1.89
CA ASP A 102 27.95 6.81 -2.84
C ASP A 102 26.60 7.08 -2.13
N ARG A 103 26.32 6.34 -1.06
CA ARG A 103 25.14 6.58 -0.19
C ARG A 103 25.24 7.95 0.47
N GLY A 104 26.39 8.26 1.07
CA GLY A 104 26.62 9.55 1.71
C GLY A 104 26.48 10.73 0.74
N MET A 105 26.95 10.58 -0.50
CA MET A 105 26.80 11.61 -1.53
C MET A 105 25.34 11.85 -1.89
N LYS A 106 24.56 10.79 -2.16
CA LYS A 106 23.13 10.90 -2.48
C LYS A 106 22.32 11.51 -1.33
N GLN A 107 22.56 11.06 -0.10
CA GLN A 107 21.86 11.55 1.08
C GLN A 107 22.21 13.02 1.38
N LEU A 108 23.47 13.42 1.18
CA LEU A 108 23.86 14.83 1.30
C LEU A 108 23.17 15.71 0.26
N GLU A 109 23.09 15.26 -1.00
CA GLU A 109 22.43 15.99 -2.10
C GLU A 109 20.94 16.16 -1.83
N ASN A 110 20.27 15.11 -1.35
CA ASN A 110 18.86 15.14 -0.97
C ASN A 110 18.62 15.86 0.36
N GLY A 111 19.65 16.03 1.19
CA GLY A 111 19.58 16.64 2.50
C GLY A 111 18.82 15.80 3.55
N ILE A 112 18.73 14.49 3.33
CA ILE A 112 17.99 13.52 4.12
C ILE A 112 18.96 12.47 4.65
N PHE A 113 18.86 12.16 5.94
CA PHE A 113 19.54 11.06 6.60
C PHE A 113 18.61 9.86 6.65
N GLU A 114 19.06 8.70 6.19
CA GLU A 114 18.25 7.47 6.23
C GLU A 114 18.92 6.44 7.13
N GLU A 115 18.18 5.98 8.14
CA GLU A 115 18.57 4.92 9.05
C GLU A 115 17.80 3.64 8.69
N GLU A 116 18.54 2.58 8.36
CA GLU A 116 17.94 1.27 8.08
C GLU A 116 17.24 0.72 9.32
N GLN A 117 16.03 0.22 9.14
CA GLN A 117 15.26 -0.46 10.18
C GLN A 117 15.35 -1.98 10.01
N ASP A 118 14.90 -2.70 11.02
CA ASP A 118 14.75 -4.15 10.95
C ASP A 118 13.67 -4.53 9.92
N ILE A 119 13.75 -5.76 9.40
CA ILE A 119 12.77 -6.28 8.44
C ILE A 119 11.41 -6.39 9.12
N GLU A 120 10.38 -5.93 8.43
CA GLU A 120 8.98 -6.02 8.86
C GLU A 120 8.18 -6.89 7.88
N SER A 121 7.08 -7.48 8.36
CA SER A 121 6.11 -8.18 7.52
C SER A 121 4.69 -7.67 7.75
N LYS A 122 3.92 -7.59 6.67
CA LYS A 122 2.53 -7.11 6.70
C LYS A 122 1.66 -7.88 5.73
N THR A 123 0.41 -8.12 6.11
CA THR A 123 -0.58 -8.75 5.24
C THR A 123 -1.36 -7.70 4.45
N GLU A 124 -1.30 -7.78 3.13
CA GLU A 124 -2.05 -6.96 2.19
C GLU A 124 -3.09 -7.81 1.45
N LEU A 125 -4.23 -7.21 1.08
CA LEU A 125 -5.35 -7.93 0.47
C LEU A 125 -5.42 -7.63 -1.02
N TYR A 126 -5.22 -8.63 -1.87
CA TYR A 126 -5.25 -8.49 -3.32
C TYR A 126 -6.50 -9.13 -3.92
N SER A 127 -7.27 -8.39 -4.73
CA SER A 127 -8.39 -8.97 -5.46
C SER A 127 -8.06 -9.11 -6.94
N THR A 128 -8.09 -10.34 -7.45
CA THR A 128 -7.90 -10.65 -8.89
C THR A 128 -9.02 -10.06 -9.76
N SER A 129 -10.22 -9.88 -9.19
CA SER A 129 -11.33 -9.20 -9.89
C SER A 129 -11.08 -7.69 -10.06
N HIS A 130 -10.31 -7.10 -9.13
CA HIS A 130 -9.93 -5.70 -9.16
C HIS A 130 -8.53 -5.48 -9.74
N GLU A 131 -7.74 -6.54 -9.92
CA GLU A 131 -6.32 -6.45 -10.27
C GLU A 131 -5.57 -5.42 -9.40
N ALA A 132 -5.95 -5.32 -8.12
CA ALA A 132 -5.50 -4.26 -7.21
C ALA A 132 -5.57 -4.70 -5.75
N PHE A 133 -4.72 -4.07 -4.93
CA PHE A 133 -4.79 -4.16 -3.49
C PHE A 133 -5.98 -3.38 -2.95
N LEU A 134 -6.71 -3.99 -2.02
CA LEU A 134 -7.92 -3.47 -1.40
C LEU A 134 -7.67 -3.23 0.08
N SER A 135 -8.18 -2.13 0.60
CA SER A 135 -8.13 -1.84 2.04
C SER A 135 -9.43 -2.28 2.70
N GLY A 136 -9.33 -3.15 3.70
CA GLY A 136 -10.48 -3.61 4.45
C GLY A 136 -10.11 -4.67 5.45
N TYR A 137 -11.12 -5.21 6.13
CA TYR A 137 -10.94 -6.28 7.09
C TYR A 137 -11.77 -7.49 6.66
N ILE A 138 -11.10 -8.60 6.38
CA ILE A 138 -11.75 -9.87 6.15
C ILE A 138 -12.08 -10.47 7.51
N LYS A 139 -13.38 -10.64 7.76
CA LYS A 139 -13.84 -11.34 8.95
C LYS A 139 -13.64 -12.84 8.74
N PRO A 140 -13.13 -13.58 9.73
CA PRO A 140 -13.02 -15.04 9.63
C PRO A 140 -14.40 -15.64 9.33
N ALA A 141 -14.45 -16.52 8.34
CA ALA A 141 -15.68 -17.21 7.97
C ALA A 141 -16.22 -17.99 9.17
N SER A 142 -17.52 -17.88 9.42
CA SER A 142 -18.17 -18.73 10.42
C SER A 142 -18.48 -20.10 9.82
N PRO A 143 -18.42 -21.21 10.58
CA PRO A 143 -18.70 -22.55 10.04
C PRO A 143 -20.09 -22.72 9.42
N ASP A 144 -21.01 -21.83 9.77
CA ASP A 144 -22.41 -21.83 9.32
C ASP A 144 -22.67 -20.89 8.13
N GLU A 145 -21.63 -20.25 7.56
CA GLU A 145 -21.78 -19.40 6.37
C GLU A 145 -21.99 -20.24 5.10
N GLU A 146 -23.06 -19.91 4.37
CA GLU A 146 -23.36 -20.52 3.08
C GLU A 146 -22.29 -20.16 2.05
N LEU A 147 -21.83 -21.17 1.30
CA LEU A 147 -20.95 -20.96 0.15
C LEU A 147 -21.68 -20.13 -0.91
N LEU A 148 -21.14 -18.95 -1.21
CA LEU A 148 -21.66 -18.09 -2.25
C LEU A 148 -21.13 -18.53 -3.61
N GLU A 149 -21.90 -18.26 -4.66
CA GLU A 149 -21.39 -18.41 -6.02
C GLU A 149 -20.26 -17.42 -6.27
N ILE A 150 -19.18 -17.89 -6.87
CA ILE A 150 -18.05 -17.03 -7.25
C ILE A 150 -18.47 -16.11 -8.39
N TYR A 151 -17.95 -14.89 -8.36
CA TYR A 151 -18.20 -13.89 -9.39
C TYR A 151 -17.84 -14.41 -10.79
N ARG A 152 -18.84 -14.39 -11.67
CA ARG A 152 -18.83 -14.98 -13.03
C ARG A 152 -17.80 -14.43 -14.02
N TYR A 153 -17.04 -13.41 -13.64
CA TYR A 153 -15.98 -12.82 -14.46
C TYR A 153 -14.60 -12.84 -13.81
N VAL A 154 -14.43 -13.63 -12.74
CA VAL A 154 -13.12 -13.99 -12.21
C VAL A 154 -12.32 -14.71 -13.30
N LYS A 155 -10.99 -14.51 -13.31
CA LYS A 155 -10.10 -15.18 -14.25
C LYS A 155 -10.09 -16.68 -14.02
N ASP A 156 -10.04 -17.45 -15.09
CA ASP A 156 -9.86 -18.89 -15.00
C ASP A 156 -8.51 -19.21 -14.34
N GLY A 157 -8.51 -20.16 -13.40
CA GLY A 157 -7.30 -20.56 -12.69
C GLY A 157 -6.88 -19.64 -11.54
N TYR A 158 -7.75 -18.75 -11.07
CA TYR A 158 -7.44 -17.82 -9.96
C TYR A 158 -6.93 -18.51 -8.67
N LEU A 159 -7.21 -19.80 -8.47
CA LEU A 159 -6.71 -20.58 -7.32
C LEU A 159 -5.27 -21.07 -7.48
N ASP A 160 -4.81 -21.24 -8.72
CA ASP A 160 -3.49 -21.78 -9.07
C ASP A 160 -2.60 -20.71 -9.73
N GLU A 161 -3.04 -19.45 -9.74
CA GLU A 161 -2.34 -18.33 -10.37
C GLU A 161 -1.16 -17.91 -9.50
N GLU A 162 0.06 -18.10 -9.97
CA GLU A 162 1.25 -17.56 -9.32
C GLU A 162 1.23 -16.03 -9.47
N LEU A 163 0.84 -15.34 -8.40
CA LEU A 163 0.72 -13.89 -8.40
C LEU A 163 2.10 -13.25 -8.39
N HIS A 164 2.36 -12.44 -9.42
CA HIS A 164 3.54 -11.59 -9.50
C HIS A 164 3.14 -10.14 -9.32
N PHE A 165 3.77 -9.47 -8.38
CA PHE A 165 3.53 -8.06 -8.07
C PHE A 165 4.76 -7.24 -8.44
N ASP A 166 4.52 -6.04 -8.94
CA ASP A 166 5.57 -5.03 -9.09
C ASP A 166 5.85 -4.40 -7.71
N ASP A 167 7.11 -4.10 -7.43
CA ASP A 167 7.53 -3.51 -6.16
C ASP A 167 6.81 -2.17 -5.92
N ASP A 168 6.61 -1.38 -6.98
CA ASP A 168 5.90 -0.10 -6.91
C ASP A 168 4.44 -0.28 -6.42
N MET A 169 3.77 -1.36 -6.85
CA MET A 169 2.40 -1.67 -6.42
C MET A 169 2.35 -2.09 -4.95
N LEU A 170 3.33 -2.87 -4.50
CA LEU A 170 3.43 -3.31 -3.10
C LEU A 170 3.75 -2.14 -2.18
N ILE A 171 4.68 -1.27 -2.58
CA ILE A 171 5.03 -0.06 -1.83
C ILE A 171 3.81 0.85 -1.68
N GLU A 172 3.02 1.04 -2.75
CA GLU A 172 1.80 1.85 -2.67
C GLU A 172 0.75 1.23 -1.72
N ALA A 173 0.62 -0.10 -1.72
CA ALA A 173 -0.28 -0.81 -0.82
C ALA A 173 0.13 -0.64 0.65
N LEU A 174 1.41 -0.87 0.95
CA LEU A 174 1.99 -0.73 2.30
C LEU A 174 1.86 0.72 2.83
N GLN A 175 2.10 1.72 1.98
CA GLN A 175 1.96 3.13 2.36
C GLN A 175 0.52 3.55 2.64
N LYS A 176 -0.45 3.00 1.90
CA LYS A 176 -1.88 3.27 2.12
C LYS A 176 -2.37 2.65 3.43
N SER A 177 -1.81 1.52 3.83
CA SER A 177 -2.18 0.84 5.07
C SER A 177 -1.49 1.46 6.29
N ASP A 178 -0.33 2.09 6.14
CA ASP A 178 0.38 2.86 7.19
C ASP A 178 0.08 4.36 7.14
N THR A 179 -1.17 4.74 7.38
CA THR A 179 -1.60 6.15 7.40
C THR A 179 -1.05 7.00 8.57
N GLU A 180 -0.21 6.49 9.46
CA GLU A 180 0.23 7.23 10.66
C GLU A 180 1.67 6.87 11.11
N SER A 181 2.70 7.49 10.52
CA SER A 181 3.99 7.67 11.21
C SER A 181 4.80 8.90 10.75
N ASP A 182 4.12 9.94 10.24
CA ASP A 182 4.74 11.25 10.01
C ASP A 182 4.68 12.10 11.29
N GLU A 183 5.56 11.80 12.27
CA GLU A 183 5.80 12.70 13.39
C GLU A 183 6.88 13.73 13.03
N GLY A 184 6.46 14.87 12.47
CA GLY A 184 7.32 16.03 12.23
C GLY A 184 8.30 15.85 11.07
N ASP A 185 9.61 16.01 11.32
CA ASP A 185 10.69 15.92 10.30
C ASP A 185 11.15 14.46 10.06
N THR A 186 10.42 13.48 10.59
CA THR A 186 10.75 12.05 10.52
C THR A 186 9.67 11.29 9.75
N GLN A 187 10.08 10.51 8.75
CA GLN A 187 9.20 9.68 7.94
C GLN A 187 9.77 8.27 7.82
N THR A 188 8.97 7.25 8.10
CA THR A 188 9.33 5.86 7.78
C THR A 188 8.83 5.54 6.37
N VAL A 189 9.71 5.01 5.52
CA VAL A 189 9.35 4.59 4.16
C VAL A 189 9.86 3.19 3.87
N VAL A 190 9.15 2.48 3.01
CA VAL A 190 9.62 1.20 2.46
C VAL A 190 10.80 1.47 1.54
N SER A 191 11.93 0.82 1.79
CA SER A 191 13.13 0.95 0.95
C SER A 191 13.29 -0.17 -0.06
N GLU A 192 12.85 -1.38 0.31
CA GLU A 192 13.04 -2.60 -0.46
C GLU A 192 11.95 -3.60 -0.09
N ILE A 193 11.40 -4.27 -1.11
CA ILE A 193 10.56 -5.46 -0.94
C ILE A 193 11.49 -6.67 -0.95
N ILE A 194 11.36 -7.55 0.05
CA ILE A 194 12.23 -8.71 0.23
C ILE A 194 11.57 -9.95 -0.37
N SER A 195 10.31 -10.18 0.01
CA SER A 195 9.57 -11.36 -0.43
C SER A 195 8.07 -11.13 -0.34
N THR A 196 7.32 -11.92 -1.11
CA THR A 196 5.87 -12.03 -1.00
C THR A 196 5.48 -13.49 -0.89
N SER A 197 4.54 -13.79 -0.01
CA SER A 197 3.97 -15.14 0.11
C SER A 197 2.45 -15.08 0.22
N GLU A 198 1.77 -16.01 -0.45
CA GLU A 198 0.33 -16.14 -0.36
C GLU A 198 -0.05 -16.96 0.87
N LEU A 199 -0.95 -16.41 1.70
CA LEU A 199 -1.40 -17.05 2.93
C LEU A 199 -2.71 -17.80 2.74
N THR A 200 -3.75 -17.08 2.34
CA THR A 200 -5.13 -17.59 2.21
C THR A 200 -5.87 -16.91 1.07
N ILE A 201 -6.87 -17.59 0.54
CA ILE A 201 -7.87 -17.01 -0.36
C ILE A 201 -9.20 -17.00 0.36
N ASP A 202 -9.79 -15.83 0.47
CA ASP A 202 -11.04 -15.60 1.18
C ASP A 202 -12.13 -15.11 0.21
N ASP A 203 -13.32 -15.70 0.34
CA ASP A 203 -14.49 -15.33 -0.44
C ASP A 203 -15.19 -14.11 0.19
N VAL A 204 -15.06 -12.95 -0.45
CA VAL A 204 -15.68 -11.71 0.02
C VAL A 204 -17.07 -11.51 -0.60
N PRO A 205 -18.14 -11.46 0.21
CA PRO A 205 -19.49 -11.25 -0.30
C PRO A 205 -19.68 -9.89 -1.00
N CYS A 206 -20.41 -9.91 -2.10
CA CYS A 206 -20.87 -8.74 -2.83
C CYS A 206 -22.38 -8.85 -3.06
N LEU A 207 -23.08 -7.72 -2.94
CA LEU A 207 -24.52 -7.62 -3.16
C LEU A 207 -24.77 -6.87 -4.46
N GLU A 208 -25.29 -7.57 -5.46
CA GLU A 208 -25.63 -7.00 -6.77
C GLU A 208 -27.11 -6.64 -6.84
N TYR A 209 -27.40 -5.47 -7.38
CA TYR A 209 -28.75 -4.99 -7.67
C TYR A 209 -28.82 -4.49 -9.11
N ILE A 210 -29.76 -5.03 -9.89
CA ILE A 210 -30.07 -4.53 -11.23
C ILE A 210 -31.21 -3.54 -11.12
N LEU A 211 -30.96 -2.31 -11.54
CA LEU A 211 -31.86 -1.17 -11.39
C LEU A 211 -32.35 -0.70 -12.74
N TYR A 212 -33.65 -0.40 -12.83
CA TYR A 212 -34.24 0.32 -13.94
C TYR A 212 -34.68 1.71 -13.50
N ASN A 213 -34.16 2.73 -14.17
CA ASN A 213 -34.55 4.11 -13.98
C ASN A 213 -35.53 4.52 -15.09
N SER A 214 -36.79 4.73 -14.71
CA SER A 214 -37.87 5.03 -15.65
C SER A 214 -37.81 6.44 -16.25
N GLU A 215 -37.09 7.37 -15.63
CA GLU A 215 -36.93 8.73 -16.15
C GLU A 215 -35.90 8.79 -17.28
N LYS A 216 -34.82 8.01 -17.15
CA LYS A 216 -33.73 7.98 -18.13
C LYS A 216 -33.85 6.82 -19.13
N ASP A 217 -34.79 5.89 -18.91
CA ASP A 217 -34.93 4.64 -19.65
C ASP A 217 -33.60 3.86 -19.72
N ILE A 218 -32.96 3.71 -18.55
CA ILE A 218 -31.67 3.00 -18.43
C ILE A 218 -31.76 1.87 -17.41
N VAL A 219 -31.04 0.79 -17.73
CA VAL A 219 -30.78 -0.32 -16.82
C VAL A 219 -29.31 -0.29 -16.43
N TYR A 220 -29.02 -0.46 -15.14
CA TYR A 220 -27.65 -0.50 -14.65
C TYR A 220 -27.52 -1.35 -13.39
N ALA A 221 -26.33 -1.91 -13.18
CA ALA A 221 -25.98 -2.61 -11.95
C ALA A 221 -25.49 -1.63 -10.87
N ARG A 222 -25.78 -1.96 -9.62
CA ARG A 222 -25.12 -1.45 -8.42
C ARG A 222 -24.58 -2.62 -7.60
N VAL A 223 -23.35 -2.55 -7.14
CA VAL A 223 -22.67 -3.64 -6.43
C VAL A 223 -22.12 -3.10 -5.12
N TRP A 224 -22.55 -3.68 -4.00
CA TRP A 224 -21.98 -3.35 -2.70
C TRP A 224 -20.93 -4.39 -2.32
N ASN A 225 -19.69 -3.96 -2.13
CA ASN A 225 -18.58 -4.82 -1.72
C ASN A 225 -18.45 -4.79 -0.20
N THR A 226 -18.57 -5.95 0.47
CA THR A 226 -18.55 -5.98 1.94
C THR A 226 -17.18 -5.74 2.54
N LEU A 227 -16.09 -6.03 1.82
CA LEU A 227 -14.73 -5.74 2.27
C LEU A 227 -14.49 -4.23 2.33
N LEU A 228 -14.84 -3.53 1.26
CA LEU A 228 -14.67 -2.07 1.17
C LEU A 228 -15.76 -1.29 1.91
N SER A 229 -16.86 -1.95 2.28
CA SER A 229 -18.03 -1.33 2.91
C SER A 229 -18.59 -0.13 2.12
N GLN A 230 -18.55 -0.22 0.79
CA GLN A 230 -19.02 0.82 -0.13
C GLN A 230 -19.54 0.23 -1.45
N TRP A 231 -20.14 1.09 -2.25
CA TRP A 231 -20.52 0.78 -3.63
C TRP A 231 -19.27 0.67 -4.51
N ASP A 232 -19.15 -0.43 -5.25
CA ASP A 232 -17.97 -0.82 -5.98
C ASP A 232 -18.09 -0.48 -7.47
N GLU A 233 -17.62 0.71 -7.84
CA GLU A 233 -17.74 1.20 -9.21
C GLU A 233 -17.02 0.32 -10.23
N LYS A 234 -15.95 -0.39 -9.84
CA LYS A 234 -15.19 -1.23 -10.77
C LYS A 234 -16.01 -2.45 -11.19
N LEU A 235 -16.58 -3.16 -10.22
CA LEU A 235 -17.47 -4.30 -10.50
C LEU A 235 -18.76 -3.84 -11.19
N GLU A 236 -19.33 -2.71 -10.76
CA GLU A 236 -20.50 -2.10 -11.42
C GLU A 236 -20.24 -1.84 -12.90
N ASN A 237 -19.14 -1.18 -13.25
CA ASN A 237 -18.79 -0.86 -14.63
C ASN A 237 -18.58 -2.13 -15.45
N GLN A 238 -17.89 -3.13 -14.91
CA GLN A 238 -17.65 -4.39 -15.60
C GLN A 238 -18.96 -5.13 -15.93
N LEU A 239 -19.90 -5.19 -14.99
CA LEU A 239 -21.23 -5.80 -15.21
C LEU A 239 -22.03 -5.01 -16.25
N ASN A 240 -22.02 -3.68 -16.13
CA ASN A 240 -22.71 -2.78 -17.06
C ASN A 240 -22.19 -2.92 -18.49
N GLU A 241 -20.89 -3.08 -18.68
CA GLU A 241 -20.29 -3.28 -20.01
C GLU A 241 -20.67 -4.64 -20.61
N LYS A 242 -20.71 -5.69 -19.80
CA LYS A 242 -20.90 -7.07 -20.28
C LYS A 242 -22.37 -7.50 -20.40
N GLU A 243 -23.27 -6.94 -19.60
CA GLU A 243 -24.62 -7.51 -19.44
C GLU A 243 -25.78 -6.53 -19.62
N ARG A 244 -25.53 -5.21 -19.66
CA ARG A 244 -26.60 -4.21 -19.76
C ARG A 244 -27.56 -4.45 -20.92
N MET A 245 -27.04 -4.90 -22.06
CA MET A 245 -27.88 -5.23 -23.23
C MET A 245 -28.82 -6.40 -22.96
N LYS A 246 -28.33 -7.45 -22.29
CA LYS A 246 -29.13 -8.63 -21.93
C LYS A 246 -30.26 -8.26 -20.97
N TRP A 247 -29.99 -7.40 -19.98
CA TRP A 247 -31.03 -6.96 -19.05
C TRP A 247 -32.11 -6.12 -19.72
N ARG A 248 -31.75 -5.33 -20.74
CA ARG A 248 -32.73 -4.54 -21.51
C ARG A 248 -33.66 -5.42 -22.34
N GLU A 249 -33.19 -6.54 -22.85
CA GLU A 249 -34.02 -7.52 -23.59
C GLU A 249 -35.00 -8.28 -22.68
N LEU A 250 -34.72 -8.34 -21.38
CA LEU A 250 -35.53 -9.03 -20.37
C LEU A 250 -36.60 -8.13 -19.71
N LEU A 251 -36.63 -6.83 -20.06
CA LEU A 251 -37.63 -5.85 -19.59
C LEU A 251 -38.83 -5.74 -20.54
#